data_AF-M5CF50-F1
#
_entry.id   AF-M5CF50-F1
#
_cell.length_a   1.000
_cell.length_b   1.000
_cell.length_c   1.000
_cell.angle_alpha   90.00
_cell.angle_beta   90.00
_cell.angle_gamma   90.00
#
_symmetry.space_group_name_H-M   'P 1'
#
loop_
_entity.id
_entity.type
_entity.pdbx_description
1 polymer ?
#
loop_
_entity_poly.entity_id
_entity_poly.type
_entity_poly.pdbx_seq_one_letter_code
_entity_poly.pdbx_strand_id
1 'polypeptide(L)'
;MLDGATPPSPPSTPDSHIKDCLVAFKAKSGIDLLRHVDALKHRDLTPNVIPKVPHDHLASLLGISEGKTLLYQQFCSDWSARLMLKLAAHT
;
A
#
# COMPACT_ATOMS: atom_id res chain seq x y z
N MET A 1 4.81 -43.09 -6.76
CA MET A 1 3.67 -42.16 -6.84
C MET A 1 4.20 -40.79 -6.47
N LEU A 2 4.11 -39.82 -7.38
CA LEU A 2 4.59 -38.46 -7.18
C LEU A 2 3.56 -37.65 -6.39
N ASP A 3 4.09 -36.72 -5.60
CA ASP A 3 3.49 -35.47 -5.14
C ASP A 3 2.72 -35.43 -3.81
N GLY A 4 3.33 -34.70 -2.88
CA GLY A 4 2.74 -34.13 -1.68
C GLY A 4 3.57 -32.92 -1.26
N ALA A 5 3.96 -32.10 -2.23
CA ALA A 5 4.69 -30.86 -1.98
C ALA A 5 3.69 -29.79 -1.52
N THR A 6 3.55 -29.60 -0.22
CA THR A 6 2.94 -28.36 0.31
C THR A 6 3.92 -27.23 0.06
N PRO A 7 3.64 -26.24 -0.82
CA PRO A 7 4.56 -25.13 -1.02
C PRO A 7 4.56 -24.21 0.22
N PRO A 8 5.70 -23.55 0.49
CA PRO A 8 5.86 -22.65 1.63
C PRO A 8 4.87 -21.48 1.54
N SER A 9 4.37 -21.04 2.69
CA SER A 9 3.57 -19.82 2.85
C SER A 9 4.06 -18.72 1.91
N PRO A 10 3.16 -18.08 1.12
CA PRO A 10 3.61 -17.10 0.14
C PRO A 10 4.45 -16.04 0.86
N PRO A 11 5.70 -15.80 0.43
CA PRO A 11 6.47 -14.68 0.95
C PRO A 11 5.58 -13.46 0.75
N SER A 12 5.34 -12.67 1.80
CA SER A 12 4.44 -11.52 1.77
C SER A 12 4.72 -10.71 0.50
N THR A 13 3.91 -10.96 -0.52
CA THR A 13 4.12 -10.38 -1.84
C THR A 13 3.90 -8.88 -1.67
N PRO A 14 4.62 -8.02 -2.40
CA PRO A 14 4.44 -6.56 -2.31
C PRO A 14 2.98 -6.12 -2.43
N ASP A 15 2.16 -6.96 -3.08
CA ASP A 15 0.70 -6.99 -3.08
C ASP A 15 0.00 -6.85 -1.71
N SER A 16 0.44 -7.56 -0.67
CA SER A 16 -0.20 -7.53 0.67
C SER A 16 -0.03 -6.16 1.33
N HIS A 17 1.11 -5.49 1.10
CA HIS A 17 1.43 -4.23 1.76
C HIS A 17 0.54 -3.07 1.30
N ILE A 18 0.04 -3.09 0.06
CA ILE A 18 -0.92 -2.09 -0.43
C ILE A 18 -2.22 -2.17 0.37
N LYS A 19 -2.76 -3.39 0.51
CA LYS A 19 -4.00 -3.62 1.25
C LYS A 19 -3.84 -3.27 2.74
N ASP A 20 -2.76 -3.70 3.38
CA ASP A 20 -2.47 -3.36 4.78
C ASP A 20 -2.31 -1.85 4.99
N CYS A 21 -1.64 -1.16 4.06
CA CYS A 21 -1.49 0.29 4.11
C CYS A 21 -2.87 0.98 4.01
N LEU A 22 -3.73 0.55 3.10
CA LEU A 22 -5.07 1.12 2.94
C LEU A 22 -5.99 0.83 4.14
N VAL A 23 -5.91 -0.36 4.73
CA VAL A 23 -6.63 -0.69 5.97
C VAL A 23 -6.17 0.21 7.11
N ALA A 24 -4.85 0.36 7.29
CA ALA A 24 -4.28 1.23 8.31
C ALA A 24 -4.63 2.71 8.07
N PHE A 25 -4.67 3.15 6.82
CA PHE A 25 -5.09 4.49 6.45
C PHE A 25 -6.57 4.73 6.76
N LYS A 26 -7.45 3.77 6.43
CA LYS A 26 -8.87 3.82 6.76
C LYS A 26 -9.08 3.91 8.27
N ALA A 27 -8.34 3.11 9.05
CA ALA A 27 -8.41 3.15 10.51
C ALA A 27 -7.94 4.49 11.11
N LYS A 28 -6.94 5.14 10.51
CA LYS A 28 -6.38 6.41 11.00
C LYS A 28 -7.17 7.65 10.55
N SER A 29 -7.63 7.66 9.30
CA SER A 29 -8.22 8.85 8.65
C SER A 29 -9.74 8.78 8.48
N GLY A 30 -10.33 7.58 8.61
CA GLY A 30 -11.73 7.32 8.27
C GLY A 30 -12.03 7.27 6.77
N ILE A 31 -11.02 7.46 5.90
CA ILE A 31 -11.20 7.48 4.44
C ILE A 31 -11.08 6.06 3.90
N ASP A 32 -12.13 5.59 3.22
CA ASP A 32 -12.15 4.26 2.62
C ASP A 32 -11.63 4.26 1.18
N LEU A 33 -10.38 3.83 1.03
CA LEU A 33 -9.70 3.65 -0.25
C LEU A 33 -9.54 2.18 -0.64
N LEU A 34 -10.12 1.24 0.11
CA LEU A 34 -9.93 -0.21 -0.13
C LEU A 34 -10.43 -0.65 -1.51
N ARG A 35 -11.43 0.04 -2.05
CA ARG A 35 -11.93 -0.20 -3.42
C ARG A 35 -10.90 0.09 -4.51
N HIS A 36 -9.83 0.83 -4.21
CA HIS A 36 -8.78 1.20 -5.16
C HIS A 36 -7.53 0.31 -5.04
N VAL A 37 -7.57 -0.77 -4.25
CA VAL A 37 -6.48 -1.77 -4.15
C VAL A 37 -6.05 -2.22 -5.54
N ASP A 38 -6.99 -2.67 -6.38
CA ASP A 38 -6.68 -3.19 -7.70
C ASP A 38 -6.13 -2.11 -8.65
N ALA A 39 -6.63 -0.88 -8.54
CA ALA A 39 -6.16 0.25 -9.34
C ALA A 39 -4.72 0.66 -8.99
N LEU A 40 -4.38 0.63 -7.70
CA LEU A 40 -3.02 0.89 -7.22
C LEU A 40 -2.08 -0.25 -7.60
N LYS A 41 -2.53 -1.50 -7.43
CA LYS A 41 -1.79 -2.70 -7.82
C LYS A 41 -1.48 -2.73 -9.32
N HIS A 42 -2.48 -2.48 -10.16
CA HIS A 42 -2.32 -2.52 -11.62
C HIS A 42 -1.31 -1.49 -12.14
N ARG A 43 -1.03 -0.44 -11.36
CA ARG A 43 -0.08 0.62 -11.68
C ARG A 43 1.22 0.52 -10.87
N ASP A 44 1.43 -0.58 -10.15
CA ASP A 44 2.58 -0.79 -9.24
C ASP A 44 2.78 0.37 -8.23
N LEU A 45 1.68 1.03 -7.84
CA LEU A 45 1.68 2.13 -6.89
C LEU A 45 1.73 1.59 -5.45
N THR A 46 2.94 1.25 -5.02
CA THR A 46 3.19 0.80 -3.65
C THR A 46 3.29 1.99 -2.68
N PRO A 47 3.12 1.77 -1.36
CA PRO A 47 3.21 2.84 -0.36
C PRO A 47 4.54 3.62 -0.35
N ASN A 48 5.63 3.07 -0.91
CA ASN A 48 6.90 3.81 -1.05
C ASN A 48 6.93 4.72 -2.29
N VAL A 49 6.15 4.39 -3.33
CA VAL A 49 6.09 5.11 -4.60
C VAL A 49 5.04 6.19 -4.54
N ILE A 50 3.92 5.95 -3.86
CA ILE A 50 2.79 6.88 -3.72
C ILE A 50 3.21 8.32 -3.33
N PRO A 51 4.15 8.55 -2.38
CA PRO A 51 4.61 9.90 -2.05
C PRO A 51 5.36 10.61 -3.19
N LYS A 52 5.88 9.87 -4.18
CA LYS A 52 6.60 10.39 -5.34
C LYS A 52 5.67 10.67 -6.53
N VAL A 53 4.43 10.18 -6.49
CA VAL A 53 3.44 10.42 -7.55
C VAL A 53 2.92 11.85 -7.43
N PRO A 54 2.72 12.58 -8.55
CA PRO A 54 2.04 13.86 -8.51
C PRO A 54 0.65 13.75 -7.87
N HIS A 55 0.33 14.65 -6.94
CA HIS A 55 -0.93 14.60 -6.19
C HIS A 55 -2.16 14.70 -7.13
N ASP A 56 -2.13 15.50 -8.19
CA ASP A 56 -3.20 15.55 -9.19
C ASP A 56 -3.50 14.19 -9.81
N HIS A 57 -2.44 13.45 -10.18
CA HIS A 57 -2.59 12.13 -10.78
C HIS A 57 -3.19 11.13 -9.80
N LEU A 58 -2.75 11.18 -8.54
CA LEU A 58 -3.24 10.31 -7.49
C LEU A 58 -4.68 10.65 -7.07
N ALA A 59 -5.01 11.95 -6.99
CA ALA A 59 -6.36 12.44 -6.72
C ALA A 59 -7.34 11.99 -7.82
N SER A 60 -6.95 12.13 -9.09
CA SER A 60 -7.73 11.65 -10.22
C SER A 60 -7.90 10.14 -10.23
N LEU A 61 -6.88 9.37 -9.86
CA LEU A 61 -6.93 7.91 -9.81
C LEU A 61 -7.84 7.39 -8.68
N LEU A 62 -7.77 8.03 -7.51
CA LEU A 62 -8.51 7.64 -6.31
C LEU A 62 -9.90 8.29 -6.21
N GLY A 63 -10.18 9.29 -7.06
CA GLY A 63 -11.44 10.03 -7.01
C GLY A 63 -11.66 10.78 -5.69
N ILE A 64 -10.58 11.25 -5.05
CA ILE A 64 -10.61 11.97 -3.77
C ILE A 64 -10.09 13.40 -3.93
N SER A 65 -10.47 14.29 -3.01
CA SER A 65 -10.02 15.67 -3.02
C SER A 65 -8.51 15.78 -2.78
N GLU A 66 -7.92 16.89 -3.23
CA GLU A 66 -6.49 17.20 -3.09
C GLU A 66 -6.01 17.02 -1.64
N GLY A 67 -6.68 17.63 -0.66
CA GLY A 67 -6.30 17.50 0.75
C GLY A 67 -6.31 16.06 1.27
N LYS A 68 -7.24 15.22 0.81
CA LYS A 68 -7.27 13.78 1.16
C LYS A 68 -6.13 13.02 0.49
N THR A 69 -5.76 13.42 -0.72
CA THR A 69 -4.63 12.87 -1.47
C THR A 69 -3.33 13.18 -0.75
N LEU A 70 -3.09 14.43 -0.38
CA LEU A 70 -1.91 14.84 0.38
C LEU A 70 -1.81 14.09 1.72
N LEU A 71 -2.94 13.95 2.43
CA LEU A 71 -3.00 13.18 3.67
C LEU A 71 -2.64 11.70 3.45
N TYR A 72 -3.10 11.10 2.35
CA TYR A 72 -2.76 9.74 1.97
C TYR A 72 -1.28 9.59 1.61
N GLN A 73 -0.72 10.52 0.83
CA GLN A 73 0.71 10.52 0.48
C GLN A 73 1.61 10.61 1.72
N GLN A 74 1.29 11.52 2.64
CA GLN A 74 2.02 11.64 3.90
C GLN A 74 1.93 10.35 4.70
N PHE A 75 0.74 9.75 4.80
CA PHE A 75 0.55 8.49 5.49
C PHE A 75 1.39 7.36 4.88
N CYS A 76 1.39 7.24 3.55
CA CYS A 76 2.17 6.25 2.83
C CYS A 76 3.68 6.41 3.08
N SER A 77 4.19 7.64 3.11
CA SER A 77 5.58 7.94 3.47
C SER A 77 5.93 7.44 4.88
N ASP A 78 5.14 7.82 5.89
CA ASP A 78 5.37 7.40 7.28
C ASP A 78 5.24 5.88 7.45
N TRP A 79 4.25 5.28 6.78
CA TRP A 79 3.96 3.85 6.89
C TRP A 79 5.06 3.01 6.23
N SER A 80 5.52 3.40 5.04
CA SER A 80 6.61 2.72 4.35
C SER A 80 7.95 2.85 5.10
N ALA A 81 8.25 4.01 5.70
CA ALA A 81 9.41 4.17 6.58
C ALA A 81 9.38 3.19 7.78
N ARG A 82 8.23 3.04 8.43
CA ARG A 82 8.05 2.08 9.53
C ARG A 82 8.20 0.63 9.07
N LEU A 83 7.70 0.30 7.87
CA LEU A 83 7.84 -1.04 7.31
C LEU A 83 9.32 -1.37 7.02
N MET A 84 10.07 -0.43 6.44
CA MET A 84 11.50 -0.61 6.17
C MET A 84 12.32 -0.82 7.44
N LEU A 85 12.04 -0.05 8.51
CA LEU A 85 12.68 -0.24 9.81
C LEU A 85 12.39 -1.63 10.40
N LYS A 86 11.15 -2.14 10.27
CA LYS A 86 10.81 -3.49 10.75
C LYS A 86 11.53 -4.59 9.97
N LEU A 87 11.63 -4.45 8.64
CA LEU A 87 12.34 -5.40 7.79
C LEU A 87 13.85 -5.42 8.09
N ALA A 88 14.44 -4.23 8.29
CA ALA A 88 15.85 -4.11 8.67
C ALA A 88 16.16 -4.67 10.07
N ALA A 89 15.20 -4.65 10.99
CA ALA A 89 15.36 -5.20 12.34
C ALA A 89 15.22 -6.74 12.41
N HIS A 90 14.81 -7.40 11.32
CA HIS A 90 14.71 -8.86 11.22
C HIS A 90 15.77 -9.47 10.29
N THR A 91 16.74 -8.68 9.84
CA THR A 91 17.93 -9.11 9.09
C THR A 91 19.14 -9.09 10.02
#